data_AF-A0A1W2FW34-F1
#
_entry.id   AF-A0A1W2FW34-F1
#
_cell.length_a   1.000
_cell.length_b   1.000
_cell.length_c   1.000
_cell.angle_alpha   90.00
_cell.angle_beta   90.00
_cell.angle_gamma   90.00
#
_symmetry.space_group_name_H-M   'P 1'
#
loop_
_entity.id
_entity.type
_entity.pdbx_description
1 polymer ?
#
loop_
_entity_poly.entity_id
_entity_poly.type
_entity_poly.pdbx_seq_one_letter_code
_entity_poly.pdbx_strand_id
1 'polypeptide(L)'
;MTTLMTMMTSEQTATNPLTDFPVVGGVVQAADSLLRDLNIPLWLAQVVELAGLLLLLHVLLTQVFRRVLPWLAPLLDEALAWTFDRIAMLLLVPELVSTRIRTRKGKPPLSTAYTYGDSVVSLANAAKSVAHVVLDVLPRMRTAPPLVPAMLVFVIALVWNSETCTGDPCVSPATQWFTVAGEWFGQLV
;
A
#
# COMPACT_ATOMS: atom_id res chain seq x y z
N MET A 1 24.49 -11.90 -53.32
CA MET A 1 23.22 -12.12 -52.61
C MET A 1 23.54 -12.88 -51.32
N THR A 2 23.81 -12.15 -50.25
CA THR A 2 24.09 -12.70 -48.91
C THR A 2 23.80 -11.58 -47.93
N THR A 3 22.51 -11.36 -47.68
CA THR A 3 22.02 -10.40 -46.69
C THR A 3 22.18 -11.10 -45.34
N LEU A 4 23.33 -10.85 -44.71
CA LEU A 4 23.63 -11.32 -43.36
C LEU A 4 22.60 -10.68 -42.41
N MET A 5 21.75 -11.53 -41.84
CA MET A 5 20.94 -11.23 -40.67
C MET A 5 21.88 -10.88 -39.52
N THR A 6 22.27 -9.62 -39.43
CA THR A 6 22.75 -9.02 -38.19
C THR A 6 21.53 -8.89 -37.29
N MET A 7 21.14 -10.00 -36.66
CA MET A 7 20.30 -9.93 -35.46
C MET A 7 21.12 -9.15 -34.45
N MET A 8 20.89 -7.84 -34.41
CA MET A 8 21.20 -7.03 -33.25
C MET A 8 20.34 -7.62 -32.12
N THR A 9 20.90 -8.58 -31.40
CA THR A 9 20.56 -8.77 -30.00
C THR A 9 20.93 -7.46 -29.33
N SER A 10 20.03 -6.48 -29.37
CA SER A 10 20.00 -5.49 -28.33
C SER A 10 19.87 -6.32 -27.06
N GLU A 11 20.98 -6.51 -26.34
CA GLU A 11 20.92 -6.75 -24.92
C GLU A 11 20.18 -5.55 -24.35
N GLN A 12 18.85 -5.60 -24.40
CA GLN A 12 18.03 -4.97 -23.38
C GLN A 12 18.50 -5.68 -22.12
N THR A 13 19.52 -5.08 -21.51
CA THR A 13 19.89 -5.31 -20.13
C THR A 13 18.57 -5.14 -19.41
N ALA A 14 17.89 -6.25 -19.10
CA ALA A 14 16.60 -6.22 -18.44
C ALA A 14 16.91 -5.63 -17.07
N THR A 15 16.79 -4.31 -16.97
CA THR A 15 17.04 -3.55 -15.76
C THR A 15 16.00 -4.04 -14.79
N ASN A 16 16.47 -4.78 -13.79
CA ASN A 16 15.62 -5.37 -12.78
C ASN A 16 14.78 -4.24 -12.17
N PRO A 17 13.43 -4.26 -12.29
CA PRO A 17 12.59 -3.12 -11.90
C PRO A 17 12.71 -2.74 -10.41
N LEU A 18 13.37 -3.59 -9.63
CA LEU A 18 13.64 -3.42 -8.22
C LEU A 18 14.87 -2.54 -7.93
N THR A 19 15.74 -2.30 -8.92
CA THR A 19 16.94 -1.44 -8.74
C THR A 19 16.61 0.04 -8.58
N ASP A 20 15.41 0.46 -9.00
CA ASP A 20 14.98 1.86 -8.92
C ASP A 20 14.53 2.28 -7.52
N PHE A 21 14.43 1.34 -6.56
CA PHE A 21 14.10 1.66 -5.18
C PHE A 21 15.34 2.16 -4.42
N PRO A 22 15.31 3.36 -3.80
CA PRO A 22 16.51 4.02 -3.26
C PRO A 22 17.20 3.27 -2.11
N VAL A 23 16.47 2.40 -1.38
CA VAL A 23 17.03 1.61 -0.26
C VAL A 23 17.14 0.13 -0.61
N VAL A 24 16.20 -0.39 -1.40
CA VAL A 24 16.13 -1.82 -1.74
C VAL A 24 17.02 -2.14 -2.94
N GLY A 25 17.19 -1.19 -3.87
CA GLY A 25 17.94 -1.38 -5.11
C GLY A 25 19.41 -1.72 -4.89
N GLY A 26 20.07 -1.12 -3.89
CA GLY A 26 21.45 -1.45 -3.56
C GLY A 26 21.63 -2.87 -3.00
N VAL A 27 20.66 -3.35 -2.22
CA VAL A 27 20.68 -4.73 -1.69
C VAL A 27 20.41 -5.74 -2.80
N VAL A 28 19.45 -5.44 -3.67
CA VAL A 28 19.13 -6.27 -4.85
C VAL A 28 20.32 -6.32 -5.80
N GLN A 29 20.97 -5.19 -6.08
CA GLN A 29 22.14 -5.15 -6.95
C GLN A 29 23.33 -5.94 -6.38
N ALA A 30 23.54 -5.90 -5.06
CA ALA A 30 24.55 -6.72 -4.40
C ALA A 30 24.21 -8.22 -4.46
N ALA A 31 22.94 -8.59 -4.26
CA ALA A 31 22.47 -9.96 -4.41
C ALA A 31 22.65 -10.47 -5.86
N ASP A 32 22.30 -9.66 -6.84
CA ASP A 32 22.49 -9.97 -8.27
C ASP A 32 23.96 -10.19 -8.61
N SER A 33 24.87 -9.38 -8.09
CA SER A 33 26.32 -9.60 -8.30
C SER A 33 26.78 -10.92 -7.69
N LEU A 34 26.33 -11.26 -6.48
CA LEU A 34 26.70 -12.51 -5.80
C LEU A 34 26.16 -13.75 -6.53
N LEU A 35 24.92 -13.69 -7.03
CA LEU A 35 24.29 -14.79 -7.77
C LEU A 35 24.99 -15.03 -9.12
N ARG A 36 25.43 -13.95 -9.79
CA ARG A 36 26.23 -14.04 -11.01
C ARG A 36 27.61 -14.65 -10.75
N ASP A 37 28.27 -14.27 -9.65
CA ASP A 37 29.58 -14.82 -9.26
C ASP A 37 29.51 -16.33 -8.95
N LEU A 38 28.36 -16.81 -8.47
CA LEU A 38 28.08 -18.23 -8.23
C LEU A 38 27.72 -19.02 -9.52
N ASN A 39 27.73 -18.37 -10.69
CA ASN A 39 27.35 -18.94 -11.99
C ASN A 39 25.95 -19.59 -11.97
N ILE A 40 25.01 -19.01 -11.21
CA ILE A 40 23.64 -19.48 -11.11
C ILE A 40 22.89 -19.08 -12.39
N PRO A 41 22.12 -20.00 -13.02
CA PRO A 41 21.37 -19.65 -14.22
C PRO A 41 20.32 -18.57 -13.91
N LEU A 42 20.13 -17.64 -14.85
CA LEU A 42 19.32 -16.43 -14.67
C LEU A 42 17.89 -16.72 -14.17
N TRP A 43 17.26 -17.78 -14.68
CA TRP A 43 15.91 -18.17 -14.27
C TRP A 43 15.85 -18.53 -12.77
N LEU A 44 16.88 -19.24 -12.27
CA LEU A 44 16.93 -19.64 -10.86
C LEU A 44 17.22 -18.43 -9.97
N ALA A 45 18.10 -17.53 -10.43
CA ALA A 45 18.35 -16.26 -9.76
C ALA A 45 17.07 -15.43 -9.59
N GLN A 46 16.26 -15.29 -10.65
CA GLN A 46 14.98 -14.56 -10.61
C GLN A 46 13.94 -15.21 -9.70
N VAL A 47 13.83 -16.55 -9.70
CA VAL A 47 12.91 -17.27 -8.79
C VAL A 47 13.34 -17.10 -7.33
N VAL A 48 14.64 -17.22 -7.06
CA VAL A 48 15.21 -17.02 -5.71
C VAL A 48 15.00 -15.58 -5.24
N GLU A 49 15.19 -14.60 -6.13
CA GLU A 49 14.97 -13.20 -5.85
C GLU A 49 13.50 -12.92 -5.51
N LEU A 50 12.55 -13.39 -6.33
CA LEU A 50 11.12 -13.25 -6.08
C LEU A 50 10.71 -13.89 -4.75
N ALA A 51 11.16 -15.13 -4.51
CA ALA A 51 10.88 -15.84 -3.27
C ALA A 51 11.46 -15.08 -2.05
N GLY A 52 12.67 -14.53 -2.19
CA GLY A 52 13.31 -13.69 -1.19
C GLY A 52 12.53 -12.41 -0.91
N LEU A 53 12.04 -11.74 -1.95
CA LEU A 53 11.21 -10.53 -1.84
C LEU A 53 9.88 -10.79 -1.16
N LEU A 54 9.17 -11.85 -1.55
CA LEU A 54 7.90 -12.24 -0.94
C LEU A 54 8.10 -12.61 0.54
N LEU A 55 9.17 -13.34 0.85
CA LEU A 55 9.53 -13.68 2.22
C LEU A 55 9.87 -12.43 3.04
N LEU A 56 10.69 -11.52 2.49
CA LEU A 56 11.06 -10.26 3.13
C LEU A 56 9.81 -9.42 3.40
N LEU A 57 8.95 -9.25 2.40
CA LEU A 57 7.69 -8.51 2.54
C LEU A 57 6.79 -9.15 3.60
N HIS A 58 6.69 -10.48 3.63
CA HIS A 58 5.94 -11.21 4.64
C HIS A 58 6.50 -10.96 6.05
N VAL A 59 7.82 -11.04 6.24
CA VAL A 59 8.48 -10.77 7.51
C VAL A 59 8.24 -9.31 7.93
N LEU A 60 8.40 -8.35 7.02
CA LEU A 60 8.16 -6.93 7.28
C LEU A 60 6.72 -6.67 7.69
N LEU A 61 5.74 -7.17 6.94
CA LEU A 61 4.32 -7.04 7.29
C LEU A 61 4.00 -7.68 8.64
N THR A 62 4.59 -8.84 8.93
CA THR A 62 4.45 -9.49 10.23
C THR A 62 5.04 -8.63 11.35
N GLN A 63 6.20 -8.00 11.15
CA GLN A 63 6.79 -7.07 12.12
C GLN A 63 5.92 -5.82 12.29
N VAL A 64 5.37 -5.28 11.20
CA VAL A 64 4.46 -4.13 11.23
C VAL A 64 3.21 -4.47 12.05
N PHE A 65 2.57 -5.61 11.79
CA PHE A 65 1.42 -6.11 12.54
C PHE A 65 1.72 -6.35 14.02
N ARG A 66 2.91 -6.84 14.35
CA ARG A 66 3.27 -7.20 15.73
C ARG A 66 3.82 -6.05 16.56
N ARG A 67 4.53 -5.10 15.95
CA ARG A 67 5.28 -4.04 16.67
C ARG A 67 4.76 -2.65 16.37
N VAL A 68 4.50 -2.34 15.10
CA VAL A 68 4.25 -0.97 14.63
C VAL A 68 2.79 -0.58 14.87
N LEU A 69 1.84 -1.41 14.42
CA LEU A 69 0.40 -1.15 14.59
C LEU A 69 -0.08 -0.98 16.04
N PRO A 70 0.30 -1.81 17.03
CA PRO A 70 -0.14 -1.59 18.40
C PRO A 70 0.42 -0.30 19.01
N TRP A 71 1.57 0.17 18.54
CA TRP A 71 2.14 1.46 18.96
C TRP A 71 1.46 2.65 18.28
N LEU A 72 1.07 2.49 17.01
CA LEU A 72 0.35 3.51 16.25
C LEU A 72 -1.12 3.65 16.64
N ALA A 73 -1.79 2.58 17.07
CA ALA A 73 -3.20 2.59 17.42
C ALA A 73 -3.61 3.75 18.36
N PRO A 74 -2.96 3.98 19.52
CA PRO A 74 -3.31 5.10 20.39
C PRO A 74 -3.02 6.48 19.77
N LEU A 75 -1.95 6.59 18.98
CA LEU A 75 -1.60 7.84 18.28
C LEU A 75 -2.63 8.18 17.20
N LEU A 76 -3.11 7.18 16.46
CA LEU A 76 -4.18 7.37 15.48
C LEU A 76 -5.50 7.73 16.14
N ASP A 77 -5.83 7.12 17.29
CA ASP A 77 -7.07 7.43 18.01
C ASP A 77 -7.11 8.90 18.44
N GLU A 78 -6.02 9.38 19.04
CA GLU A 78 -5.89 10.78 19.45
C GLU A 78 -5.91 11.73 18.24
N ALA A 79 -5.16 11.41 17.18
CA ALA A 79 -5.12 12.23 15.97
C ALA A 79 -6.48 12.29 15.25
N LEU A 80 -7.20 11.17 15.16
CA LEU A 80 -8.53 11.12 14.56
C LEU A 80 -9.55 11.86 15.41
N ALA A 81 -9.53 11.68 16.72
CA ALA A 81 -10.41 12.40 17.64
C ALA A 81 -10.23 13.92 17.48
N TRP A 82 -8.98 14.39 17.49
CA TRP A 82 -8.63 15.79 17.28
C TRP A 82 -9.11 16.30 15.91
N THR A 83 -8.89 15.52 14.85
CA THR A 83 -9.29 15.88 13.49
C THR A 83 -10.80 16.02 13.35
N PHE A 84 -11.57 15.05 13.87
CA PHE A 84 -13.02 15.10 13.84
C PHE A 84 -13.59 16.26 14.67
N ASP A 85 -12.99 16.57 15.82
CA ASP A 85 -13.41 17.75 16.62
C ASP A 85 -13.17 19.06 15.88
N ARG A 86 -12.03 19.20 15.19
CA ARG A 86 -11.73 20.40 14.40
C ARG A 86 -12.67 20.54 13.21
N ILE A 87 -12.95 19.44 12.52
CA ILE A 87 -13.89 19.43 11.39
C ILE A 87 -15.31 19.79 11.88
N ALA A 88 -15.78 19.18 12.96
CA ALA A 88 -17.08 19.48 13.54
C ALA A 88 -17.16 20.96 13.99
N MET A 89 -16.12 21.46 14.66
CA MET A 89 -16.05 22.87 15.07
C MET A 89 -16.11 23.81 13.86
N LEU A 90 -15.37 23.52 12.79
CA LEU A 90 -15.38 24.32 11.55
C LEU A 90 -16.76 24.30 10.89
N LEU A 91 -17.42 23.15 10.84
CA LEU A 91 -18.78 23.00 10.30
C LEU A 91 -19.84 23.74 11.13
N LEU A 92 -19.61 23.93 12.42
CA LEU A 92 -20.51 24.68 13.32
C LEU A 92 -20.30 26.20 13.28
N VAL A 93 -19.17 26.69 12.73
CA VAL A 93 -18.89 28.15 12.65
C VAL A 93 -20.01 28.93 11.92
N PRO A 94 -20.50 28.50 10.74
CA PRO A 94 -21.58 29.20 10.04
C PRO A 94 -22.85 29.32 10.89
N GLU A 95 -23.19 28.27 11.64
CA GLU A 95 -24.34 28.25 12.53
C GLU A 95 -24.17 29.29 13.66
N LEU A 96 -23.00 29.29 14.30
CA LEU A 96 -22.64 30.18 15.41
C LEU A 96 -22.62 31.66 14.97
N VAL A 97 -22.16 31.93 13.74
CA VAL A 97 -22.23 33.26 13.12
C VAL A 97 -23.68 33.66 12.87
N SER A 98 -24.49 32.76 12.29
CA SER A 98 -25.90 33.05 11.96
C SER A 98 -26.75 33.34 13.22
N THR A 99 -26.57 32.56 14.29
CA THR A 99 -27.25 32.76 15.57
C THR A 99 -26.80 34.06 16.21
N ARG A 100 -25.49 34.36 16.22
CA ARG A 100 -24.97 35.63 16.78
C ARG A 100 -25.47 36.86 16.04
N ILE A 101 -25.65 36.79 14.71
CA ILE A 101 -26.22 37.90 13.93
C ILE A 101 -27.71 38.08 14.25
N ARG A 102 -28.49 36.99 14.37
CA ARG A 102 -29.93 37.08 14.70
C ARG A 102 -30.17 37.60 16.11
N THR A 103 -29.44 37.10 17.11
CA THR A 103 -29.60 37.52 18.51
C THR A 103 -29.20 38.98 18.70
N ARG A 104 -28.15 39.46 18.02
CA ARG A 104 -27.81 40.90 17.98
C ARG A 104 -28.91 41.77 17.38
N LYS A 105 -29.73 41.22 16.48
CA LYS A 105 -30.90 41.90 15.89
C LYS A 105 -32.17 41.73 16.74
N GLY A 106 -32.07 41.20 17.96
CA GLY A 106 -33.22 40.94 18.85
C GLY A 106 -34.16 39.84 18.35
N LYS A 107 -33.73 39.02 17.38
CA LYS A 107 -34.54 37.93 16.84
C LYS A 107 -34.18 36.61 17.54
N PRO A 108 -35.15 35.73 17.82
CA PRO A 108 -34.87 34.40 18.36
C PRO A 108 -34.01 33.60 17.37
N PRO A 109 -33.23 32.60 17.82
CA PRO A 109 -32.45 31.72 16.95
C PRO A 109 -33.34 30.88 16.00
N LEU A 110 -32.77 30.36 14.90
CA LEU A 110 -33.52 29.51 13.94
C LEU A 110 -33.62 28.10 14.54
N SER A 111 -34.79 27.48 14.57
CA SER A 111 -34.91 26.07 14.98
C SER A 111 -34.10 25.13 14.07
N THR A 112 -33.98 25.48 12.79
CA THR A 112 -33.18 24.73 11.80
C THR A 112 -31.67 24.79 12.05
N ALA A 113 -31.18 25.81 12.77
CA ALA A 113 -29.78 25.89 13.18
C ALA A 113 -29.46 24.75 14.14
N TYR A 114 -30.29 24.56 15.18
CA TYR A 114 -30.11 23.49 16.16
C TYR A 114 -30.14 22.09 15.55
N THR A 115 -31.04 21.83 14.59
CA THR A 115 -31.09 20.52 13.91
C THR A 115 -29.85 20.24 13.06
N TYR A 116 -29.26 21.28 12.47
CA TYR A 116 -28.01 21.15 11.73
C TYR A 116 -26.85 20.85 12.68
N GLY A 117 -26.73 21.60 13.78
CA GLY A 117 -25.70 21.38 14.79
C GLY A 117 -25.76 19.97 15.38
N ASP A 118 -26.95 19.49 15.73
CA ASP A 118 -27.16 18.13 16.22
C ASP A 118 -26.75 17.07 15.17
N SER A 119 -27.03 17.32 13.89
CA SER A 119 -26.65 16.41 12.80
C SER A 119 -25.13 16.36 12.61
N VAL A 120 -24.45 17.51 12.67
CA VAL A 120 -22.98 17.59 12.55
C VAL A 120 -22.31 16.88 13.72
N VAL A 121 -22.77 17.11 14.95
CA VAL A 121 -22.22 16.46 16.15
C VAL A 121 -22.50 14.96 16.12
N SER A 122 -23.71 14.54 15.75
CA SER A 122 -24.06 13.12 15.61
C SER A 122 -23.19 12.42 14.56
N LEU A 123 -22.98 13.06 13.40
CA LEU A 123 -22.12 12.51 12.35
C LEU A 123 -20.66 12.41 12.81
N ALA A 124 -20.13 13.42 13.49
CA ALA A 124 -18.78 13.40 14.03
C ALA A 124 -18.62 12.28 15.07
N ASN A 125 -19.61 12.10 15.95
CA ASN A 125 -19.60 11.02 16.95
C ASN A 125 -19.72 9.63 16.30
N ALA A 126 -20.55 9.48 15.26
CA ALA A 126 -20.65 8.25 14.50
C ALA A 126 -19.32 7.92 13.81
N ALA A 127 -18.67 8.90 13.19
CA ALA A 127 -17.36 8.72 12.56
C ALA A 127 -16.28 8.33 13.58
N LYS A 128 -16.25 9.00 14.75
CA LYS A 128 -15.37 8.63 15.86
C LYS A 128 -15.62 7.21 16.37
N SER A 129 -16.88 6.82 16.52
CA SER A 129 -17.24 5.46 16.94
C SER A 129 -16.77 4.41 15.95
N VAL A 130 -16.97 4.64 14.64
CA VAL A 130 -16.46 3.74 13.59
C VAL A 130 -14.94 3.67 13.62
N ALA A 131 -14.27 4.82 13.73
CA ALA A 131 -12.82 4.87 13.84
C ALA A 131 -12.32 4.07 15.05
N HIS A 132 -12.95 4.23 16.22
CA HIS A 132 -12.58 3.50 17.43
C HIS A 132 -12.78 1.99 17.27
N VAL A 133 -13.88 1.55 16.64
CA VAL A 133 -14.10 0.13 16.33
C VAL A 133 -13.00 -0.43 15.42
N VAL A 134 -12.61 0.32 14.39
CA VAL A 134 -11.51 -0.09 13.49
C VAL A 134 -10.19 -0.14 14.25
N LEU A 135 -9.89 0.88 15.05
CA LEU A 135 -8.67 0.96 15.87
C LEU A 135 -8.62 -0.10 16.96
N ASP A 136 -9.75 -0.54 17.52
CA ASP A 136 -9.81 -1.66 18.47
C ASP A 136 -9.50 -3.02 17.82
N VAL A 137 -9.71 -3.13 16.51
CA VAL A 137 -9.34 -4.33 15.74
C VAL A 137 -7.83 -4.36 15.45
N LEU A 138 -7.17 -3.21 15.34
CA LEU A 138 -5.73 -3.14 15.05
C LEU A 138 -4.85 -3.89 16.08
N PRO A 139 -5.02 -3.74 17.40
CA PRO A 139 -4.30 -4.53 18.39
C PRO A 139 -4.57 -6.03 18.27
N ARG A 140 -5.78 -6.43 17.87
CA ARG A 140 -6.14 -7.85 17.66
C ARG A 140 -5.41 -8.44 16.46
N MET A 141 -4.96 -7.61 15.51
CA MET A 141 -4.11 -8.07 14.40
C MET A 141 -2.74 -8.57 14.87
N ARG A 142 -2.28 -8.21 16.09
CA ARG A 142 -1.04 -8.76 16.67
C ARG A 142 -1.12 -10.28 16.84
N THR A 143 -2.30 -10.80 17.14
CA THR A 143 -2.60 -12.23 17.29
C THR A 143 -3.17 -12.84 16.02
N ALA A 144 -3.16 -12.11 14.89
CA ALA A 144 -3.64 -12.66 13.64
C ALA A 144 -2.85 -13.91 13.26
N PRO A 145 -3.51 -14.93 12.69
CA PRO A 145 -2.81 -16.10 12.18
C PRO A 145 -1.85 -15.67 11.08
N PRO A 146 -0.72 -16.39 10.88
CA PRO A 146 0.28 -16.05 9.87
C PRO A 146 -0.29 -16.02 8.44
N LEU A 147 -1.47 -16.63 8.23
CA LEU A 147 -2.23 -16.55 6.99
C LEU A 147 -2.66 -15.13 6.63
N VAL A 148 -2.94 -14.24 7.59
CA VAL A 148 -3.39 -12.87 7.30
C VAL A 148 -2.30 -12.05 6.58
N PRO A 149 -1.06 -11.92 7.10
CA PRO A 149 0.00 -11.24 6.36
C PRO A 149 0.36 -11.97 5.06
N ALA A 150 0.25 -13.29 4.99
CA ALA A 150 0.46 -14.03 3.74
C ALA A 150 -0.59 -13.67 2.67
N MET A 151 -1.87 -13.62 3.04
CA MET A 151 -2.95 -13.16 2.16
C MET A 151 -2.73 -11.72 1.72
N LEU A 152 -2.26 -10.85 2.62
CA LEU A 152 -1.96 -9.46 2.27
C LEU A 152 -0.79 -9.35 1.28
N VAL A 153 0.29 -10.12 1.48
CA VAL A 153 1.39 -10.24 0.50
C VAL A 153 0.86 -10.66 -0.86
N PHE A 154 -0.01 -11.67 -0.89
CA PHE A 154 -0.62 -12.16 -2.13
C PHE A 154 -1.45 -11.07 -2.83
N VAL A 155 -2.29 -10.34 -2.09
CA VAL A 155 -3.06 -9.21 -2.64
C VAL A 155 -2.15 -8.10 -3.15
N ILE A 156 -1.11 -7.74 -2.40
CA ILE A 156 -0.13 -6.73 -2.85
C ILE A 156 0.57 -7.18 -4.13
N ALA A 157 0.97 -8.45 -4.22
CA ALA A 157 1.58 -9.00 -5.43
C ALA A 157 0.62 -8.95 -6.64
N LEU A 158 -0.67 -9.25 -6.44
CA LEU A 158 -1.69 -9.13 -7.49
C LEU A 158 -1.89 -7.69 -7.95
N VAL A 159 -2.00 -6.74 -7.01
CA VAL A 159 -2.16 -5.31 -7.32
C VAL A 159 -0.93 -4.77 -8.03
N TRP A 160 0.26 -5.12 -7.56
CA TRP A 160 1.51 -4.72 -8.19
C TRP A 160 1.57 -5.22 -9.63
N ASN A 161 1.18 -6.48 -9.87
CA ASN A 161 1.14 -7.05 -11.20
C ASN A 161 0.13 -6.36 -12.14
N SER A 162 -0.95 -5.76 -11.62
CA SER A 162 -1.91 -5.01 -12.45
C SER A 162 -1.49 -3.56 -12.73
N GLU A 163 -0.77 -2.91 -11.81
CA GLU A 163 -0.45 -1.47 -11.88
C GLU A 163 0.83 -1.16 -12.67
N THR A 164 1.79 -2.09 -12.74
CA THR A 164 3.06 -1.86 -13.46
C THR A 164 2.95 -1.83 -14.98
N CYS A 165 1.76 -2.04 -15.55
CA CYS A 165 1.55 -1.99 -16.99
C CYS A 165 1.03 -0.64 -17.48
N THR A 166 1.96 0.30 -17.67
CA THR A 166 1.70 1.56 -18.38
C THR A 166 2.73 1.75 -19.51
N GLY A 167 2.57 1.02 -20.63
CA GLY A 167 3.43 1.12 -21.82
C GLY A 167 3.22 -0.03 -22.82
N ASP A 168 3.70 0.08 -24.07
CA ASP A 168 3.56 -0.96 -25.10
C ASP A 168 4.93 -1.27 -25.74
N PRO A 169 5.42 -2.54 -25.73
CA PRO A 169 4.82 -3.72 -25.12
C PRO A 169 5.00 -3.75 -23.60
N CYS A 170 3.89 -3.85 -22.85
CA CYS A 170 3.98 -4.12 -21.43
C CYS A 170 4.10 -5.62 -21.18
N VAL A 171 5.18 -6.01 -20.51
CA VAL A 171 5.27 -7.31 -19.85
C VAL A 171 5.09 -7.05 -18.36
N SER A 172 4.04 -7.63 -17.78
CA SER A 172 3.86 -7.56 -16.34
C SER A 172 5.02 -8.30 -15.64
N PRO A 173 5.47 -7.86 -14.46
CA PRO A 173 6.55 -8.54 -13.74
C PRO A 173 6.28 -10.04 -13.56
N ALA A 174 5.03 -10.42 -13.28
CA ALA A 174 4.65 -11.83 -13.19
C ALA A 174 4.80 -12.57 -14.52
N THR A 175 4.37 -11.96 -15.64
CA THR A 175 4.53 -12.60 -16.96
C THR A 175 5.99 -12.76 -17.34
N GLN A 176 6.87 -11.83 -16.96
CA GLN A 176 8.32 -12.00 -17.15
C GLN A 176 8.84 -13.24 -16.40
N TRP A 177 8.48 -13.42 -15.12
CA TRP A 177 8.91 -14.61 -14.35
C TRP A 177 8.31 -15.91 -14.88
N PHE A 178 7.03 -15.93 -15.27
CA PHE A 178 6.38 -17.14 -15.80
C PHE A 178 6.88 -17.52 -17.20
N THR A 179 7.22 -16.55 -18.04
CA THR A 179 7.75 -16.82 -19.38
C THR A 179 9.13 -17.46 -19.29
N VAL A 180 10.01 -16.92 -18.44
CA VAL A 180 11.36 -17.46 -18.20
C VAL A 180 11.29 -18.85 -17.56
N ALA A 181 10.37 -19.09 -16.62
CA ALA A 181 10.17 -20.42 -16.03
C ALA A 181 9.62 -21.44 -17.05
N GLY A 182 8.70 -21.01 -17.93
CA GLY A 182 8.09 -21.85 -18.96
C GLY A 182 9.08 -22.29 -20.04
N GLU A 183 9.96 -21.39 -20.49
CA GLU A 183 11.03 -21.70 -21.45
C GLU A 183 11.97 -22.78 -20.93
N TRP A 184 12.28 -22.77 -19.64
CA TRP A 184 13.11 -23.81 -19.01
C TRP A 184 12.39 -25.15 -18.88
N PHE A 185 11.12 -25.17 -18.47
CA PHE A 185 10.34 -26.41 -18.41
C PHE A 185 10.26 -27.09 -19.78
N GLY A 186 10.17 -26.30 -20.86
CA GLY A 186 10.22 -26.80 -22.23
C GLY A 186 11.58 -27.36 -22.68
N GLN A 187 12.68 -27.08 -21.98
CA GLN A 187 14.00 -27.67 -22.25
C GLN A 187 14.23 -29.01 -21.53
N LEU A 188 13.46 -29.29 -20.48
CA LEU A 188 13.57 -30.52 -19.70
C LEU A 188 12.66 -31.66 -20.17
N VAL A 189 11.60 -31.34 -20.90
CA VAL A 189 10.64 -32.30 -21.49
C VAL A 189 10.99 -32.54 -22.95
#